data_AF-A0A538P1L3-F1
#
_entry.id   AF-A0A538P1L3-F1
#
_cell.length_a   1.000
_cell.length_b   1.000
_cell.length_c   1.000
_cell.angle_alpha   90.00
_cell.angle_beta   90.00
_cell.angle_gamma   90.00
#
_symmetry.space_group_name_H-M   'P 1'
#
loop_
_entity.id
_entity.type
_entity.pdbx_description
1 polymer ?
#
loop_
_entity_poly.entity_id
_entity_poly.type
_entity_poly.pdbx_seq_one_letter_code
_entity_poly.pdbx_strand_id
1 'polypeptide(L)' 'MPYFMRIVSGTGMHAGYLPGYPASHGCIRMPEFMAEDFFKSVSVGTPVTITN' A
#
# COMPACT_ATOMS: atom_id res chain seq x y z
N MET A 1 -4.60 -9.69 0.12
CA MET A 1 -4.17 -8.28 0.17
C MET A 1 -5.41 -7.40 0.11
N PRO A 2 -6.10 -7.20 1.24
CA PRO A 2 -7.23 -6.28 1.29
C PRO A 2 -6.80 -4.86 0.89
N TYR A 3 -7.67 -4.11 0.22
CA TYR A 3 -7.47 -2.71 -0.16
C TYR A 3 -6.21 -2.48 -1.03
N PHE A 4 -6.00 -3.33 -2.04
CA PHE A 4 -4.82 -3.25 -2.90
C PHE A 4 -4.89 -2.06 -3.86
N MET A 5 -3.91 -1.15 -3.74
CA MET A 5 -3.71 0.00 -4.61
C MET A 5 -2.40 -0.19 -5.38
N ARG A 6 -2.51 -0.48 -6.68
CA ARG A 6 -1.36 -0.75 -7.56
C ARG A 6 -0.57 0.53 -7.87
N ILE A 7 0.76 0.46 -7.75
CA ILE A 7 1.68 1.55 -8.12
C ILE A 7 2.39 1.22 -9.43
N VAL A 8 3.11 0.11 -9.48
CA VAL A 8 3.87 -0.33 -10.66
C VAL A 8 3.91 -1.85 -10.72
N SER A 9 3.74 -2.42 -11.93
CA SER A 9 3.79 -3.88 -12.16
C SER A 9 2.99 -4.67 -11.10
N GLY A 10 3.64 -5.46 -10.23
CA GLY A 10 3.01 -6.23 -9.15
C GLY A 10 3.07 -5.58 -7.77
N THR A 11 3.63 -4.37 -7.67
CA THR A 11 3.88 -3.64 -6.42
C THR A 11 2.80 -2.61 -6.15
N GLY A 12 2.35 -2.54 -4.91
CA GLY A 12 1.32 -1.59 -4.48
C GLY A 12 1.26 -1.43 -2.97
N MET A 13 0.29 -0.64 -2.51
CA MET A 13 -0.09 -0.48 -1.10
C MET A 13 -1.23 -1.43 -0.77
N HIS A 14 -1.22 -2.04 0.42
CA HIS A 14 -2.33 -2.87 0.90
C HIS A 14 -2.27 -3.14 2.40
N ALA A 15 -3.39 -3.63 2.96
CA ALA A 15 -3.42 -4.16 4.31
C ALA A 15 -2.57 -5.44 4.43
N GLY A 16 -1.80 -5.56 5.52
CA GLY A 16 -1.03 -6.76 5.81
C GLY A 16 -0.35 -6.75 7.17
N TYR A 17 0.21 -7.91 7.57
CA TYR A 17 0.98 -8.05 8.81
C TYR A 17 2.17 -7.09 8.84
N LEU A 18 2.43 -6.45 9.99
CA LEU A 18 3.53 -5.50 10.18
C LEU A 18 4.46 -5.99 11.31
N PRO A 19 5.67 -6.49 10.99
CA PRO A 19 6.58 -7.02 11.99
C PRO A 19 7.43 -5.95 12.69
N GLY A 20 7.19 -4.66 12.42
CA GLY A 20 7.98 -3.53 12.96
C GLY A 20 9.24 -3.19 12.15
N TYR A 21 9.49 -3.86 11.03
CA TYR A 21 10.58 -3.57 10.10
C TYR A 21 10.18 -3.86 8.63
N PRO A 22 10.91 -3.31 7.63
CA PRO A 22 10.66 -3.61 6.23
C PRO A 22 10.84 -5.11 5.93
N ALA A 23 9.77 -5.79 5.50
CA ALA A 23 9.78 -7.25 5.28
C ALA A 23 8.80 -7.71 4.18
N SER A 24 8.55 -6.86 3.18
CA SER A 24 7.71 -7.20 2.03
C SER A 24 8.56 -7.56 0.81
N HIS A 25 7.95 -8.16 -0.21
CA HIS A 25 8.57 -8.37 -1.52
C HIS A 25 8.53 -7.14 -2.43
N GLY A 26 8.43 -5.93 -1.84
CA GLY A 26 8.32 -4.65 -2.55
C GLY A 26 7.05 -3.88 -2.25
N CYS A 27 5.93 -4.55 -1.91
CA CYS A 27 4.69 -3.86 -1.54
C CYS A 27 4.82 -3.04 -0.25
N ILE A 28 4.04 -1.97 -0.16
CA ILE A 28 3.96 -1.13 1.02
C ILE A 28 2.80 -1.66 1.87
N ARG A 29 3.12 -2.35 2.98
CA ARG A 29 2.11 -2.86 3.91
C ARG A 29 1.75 -1.79 4.93
N MET A 30 0.49 -1.71 5.28
CA MET A 30 -0.03 -0.79 6.31
C MET A 30 -1.10 -1.47 7.17
N PRO A 31 -1.44 -0.90 8.34
CA PRO A 31 -2.56 -1.38 9.14
C PRO A 31 -3.86 -1.37 8.34
N GLU A 32 -4.79 -2.26 8.68
CA GLU A 32 -6.00 -2.45 7.88
C GLU A 32 -6.89 -1.21 7.78
N PHE A 33 -7.13 -0.52 8.90
CA PHE A 33 -7.90 0.72 8.91
C PHE A 33 -7.31 1.80 8.00
N MET A 34 -5.97 1.90 7.98
CA MET A 34 -5.27 2.85 7.13
C MET A 34 -5.40 2.47 5.65
N ALA A 35 -5.24 1.19 5.32
CA ALA A 35 -5.40 0.72 3.95
C ALA A 35 -6.81 0.99 3.41
N GLU A 36 -7.83 0.80 4.25
CA GLU A 36 -9.22 1.08 3.93
C GLU A 36 -9.46 2.57 3.66
N ASP A 37 -8.96 3.44 4.53
CA ASP A 37 -9.11 4.90 4.39
C ASP A 37 -8.43 5.43 3.13
N PHE A 38 -7.21 4.94 2.83
CA PHE A 38 -6.52 5.29 1.58
C PHE A 38 -7.28 4.78 0.36
N PHE A 39 -7.74 3.53 0.38
CA PHE A 39 -8.45 2.94 -0.75
C PHE A 39 -9.75 3.69 -1.09
N LYS A 40 -10.46 4.20 -0.08
CA LYS A 40 -11.68 5.01 -0.27
C LYS A 40 -11.40 6.44 -0.74
N SER A 41 -10.22 6.99 -0.49
CA SER A 41 -9.91 8.41 -0.74
C SER A 41 -9.16 8.67 -2.05
N VAL A 42 -8.40 7.69 -2.57
CA VAL A 42 -7.63 7.87 -3.80
C VAL A 42 -8.39 7.41 -5.04
N SER A 43 -7.94 7.85 -6.21
CA SER A 43 -8.47 7.42 -7.51
C SER A 43 -7.35 6.86 -8.39
N VAL A 44 -7.72 6.10 -9.42
CA VAL A 44 -6.74 5.66 -10.43
C VAL A 44 -6.09 6.89 -11.07
N GLY A 45 -4.75 6.91 -11.10
CA GLY A 45 -3.97 8.05 -11.59
C GLY A 45 -3.49 9.02 -10.51
N THR A 46 -3.88 8.83 -9.24
CA THR A 46 -3.26 9.57 -8.12
C THR A 46 -1.75 9.32 -8.13
N PRO A 47 -0.90 10.37 -8.18
CA PRO A 47 0.54 10.22 -8.23
C PRO A 47 1.09 9.66 -6.93
N VAL A 48 2.12 8.82 -7.03
CA VAL A 48 2.82 8.23 -5.88
C VAL A 48 4.31 8.52 -6.00
N THR A 49 4.90 9.07 -4.94
CA THR A 49 6.34 9.32 -4.84
C THR A 49 6.90 8.47 -3.71
N ILE A 50 7.98 7.73 -3.97
CA ILE A 50 8.70 6.91 -2.99
C ILE A 50 10.10 7.48 -2.85
N THR A 51 10.51 7.80 -1.62
CA THR A 51 11.82 8.38 -1.30
C THR A 51 12.48 7.61 -0.14
N ASN A 52 13.79 7.83 0.02
CA ASN A 52 14.56 7.36 1.18
C ASN A 52 14.54 8.41 2.30
#